data_AF-A0A8T0L192-F1
#
_entry.id   AF-A0A8T0L192-F1
#
_cell.length_a   1.000
_cell.length_b   1.000
_cell.length_c   1.000
_cell.angle_alpha   90.00
_cell.angle_beta   90.00
_cell.angle_gamma   90.00
#
_symmetry.space_group_name_H-M   'P 1'
#
loop_
_entity.id
_entity.type
_entity.pdbx_description
1 polymer ?
#
loop_
_entity_poly.entity_id
_entity_poly.type
_entity_poly.pdbx_seq_one_letter_code
_entity_poly.pdbx_strand_id
1 'polypeptide(L)'
;MNFRRHWQLLVMSVQDNYALWFCSLHRPPPTQLRQAIDCSIPASMMMDGRSIVKSRKIAWISLKCNRQNGSYECGYYVMYWMTHIVRSHITTSWETRFKTTTPVPEKSLLFIRNAATKYIVRLYNSS
;
A
#
# COMPACT_ATOMS: atom_id res chain seq x y z
N MET A 1 -8.19 2.02 -22.28
CA MET A 1 -6.76 1.65 -22.09
C MET A 1 -6.66 0.56 -21.04
N ASN A 2 -6.18 -0.63 -21.44
CA ASN A 2 -6.04 -1.81 -20.59
C ASN A 2 -4.70 -1.73 -19.84
N PHE A 3 -4.68 -1.14 -18.64
CA PHE A 3 -3.45 -1.00 -17.84
C PHE A 3 -3.10 -2.32 -17.16
N ARG A 4 -2.50 -3.27 -17.89
CA ARG A 4 -2.03 -4.57 -17.37
C ARG A 4 -0.90 -4.47 -16.35
N ARG A 5 -0.37 -3.27 -16.09
CA ARG A 5 0.72 -3.02 -15.14
C ARG A 5 0.37 -1.80 -14.30
N HIS A 6 -0.18 -2.05 -13.12
CA HIS A 6 -0.55 -1.01 -12.15
C HIS A 6 -0.07 -1.43 -10.77
N TRP A 7 0.74 -0.58 -10.15
CA TRP A 7 1.25 -0.80 -8.80
C TRP A 7 0.30 -0.21 -7.77
N GLN A 8 0.03 -0.99 -6.71
CA GLN A 8 -0.86 -0.64 -5.60
C GLN A 8 -0.17 -1.06 -4.30
N LEU A 9 -0.53 -0.43 -3.19
CA LEU A 9 0.05 -0.73 -1.88
C LEU A 9 -1.05 -1.25 -0.94
N LEU A 10 -0.82 -2.43 -0.37
CA LEU A 10 -1.59 -3.02 0.71
C LEU A 10 -0.79 -2.87 2.01
N VAL A 11 -1.43 -2.34 3.05
CA VAL A 11 -0.88 -2.33 4.41
C VAL A 11 -1.89 -3.03 5.31
N MET A 12 -1.47 -4.00 6.11
CA MET A 12 -2.37 -4.76 6.97
C MET A 12 -1.82 -4.92 8.38
N SER A 13 -2.72 -4.94 9.37
CA SER A 13 -2.43 -5.35 10.74
C SER A 13 -3.30 -6.55 11.06
N VAL A 14 -2.66 -7.72 11.23
CA VAL A 14 -3.35 -8.96 11.62
C VAL A 14 -3.89 -8.82 13.04
N GLN A 15 -3.14 -8.17 13.93
CA GLN A 15 -3.52 -7.94 15.33
C GLN A 15 -4.74 -7.02 15.44
N ASP A 16 -4.75 -5.92 14.69
CA ASP A 16 -5.85 -4.95 14.71
C ASP A 16 -6.96 -5.27 13.69
N ASN A 17 -6.79 -6.34 12.93
CA ASN A 17 -7.77 -6.87 11.99
C ASN A 17 -8.22 -5.84 10.93
N TYR A 18 -7.28 -5.11 10.33
CA TYR A 18 -7.55 -4.20 9.23
C TYR A 18 -6.60 -4.38 8.04
N ALA A 19 -7.09 -4.00 6.86
CA ALA A 19 -6.36 -3.94 5.61
C ALA A 19 -6.63 -2.60 4.91
N LEU A 20 -5.58 -1.81 4.72
CA LEU A 20 -5.59 -0.53 4.01
C LEU A 20 -5.20 -0.74 2.56
N TRP A 21 -5.98 -0.16 1.66
CA TRP A 21 -5.73 -0.21 0.23
C TRP A 21 -5.40 1.17 -0.32
N PHE A 22 -4.20 1.31 -0.87
CA PHE A 22 -3.73 2.51 -1.53
C PHE A 22 -3.68 2.28 -3.04
N CYS A 23 -4.33 3.16 -3.78
CA CYS A 23 -4.35 3.11 -5.23
C CYS A 23 -4.42 4.51 -5.83
N SER A 24 -3.43 4.87 -6.64
CA SER A 24 -3.32 6.20 -7.25
C SER A 24 -4.35 6.44 -8.36
N LEU A 25 -5.01 5.38 -8.81
CA LEU A 25 -6.13 5.42 -9.76
C LEU A 25 -7.50 5.22 -9.08
N HIS A 26 -7.52 5.02 -7.75
CA HIS A 26 -8.70 4.69 -6.94
C HIS A 26 -9.44 3.43 -7.42
N ARG A 27 -8.71 2.45 -7.95
CA ARG A 27 -9.24 1.12 -8.26
C ARG A 27 -9.37 0.28 -7.01
N PRO A 28 -10.43 -0.54 -6.90
CA PRO A 28 -10.59 -1.47 -5.79
C PRO A 28 -9.48 -2.54 -5.80
N PRO A 29 -9.26 -3.24 -4.67
CA PRO A 29 -8.39 -4.41 -4.64
C PRO A 29 -8.91 -5.52 -5.57
N PRO A 30 -8.02 -6.27 -6.24
CA PRO A 30 -8.41 -7.46 -6.98
C PRO A 30 -9.16 -8.46 -6.09
N THR A 31 -10.25 -9.04 -6.59
CA THR A 31 -11.11 -9.96 -5.80
C THR A 31 -10.33 -11.14 -5.23
N GLN A 32 -9.46 -11.76 -6.02
CA GLN A 32 -8.64 -12.90 -5.57
C GLN A 32 -7.68 -12.51 -4.44
N LEU A 33 -7.05 -11.33 -4.54
CA LEU A 33 -6.19 -10.80 -3.48
C LEU A 33 -7.00 -10.54 -2.21
N ARG A 34 -8.19 -9.92 -2.35
CA ARG A 34 -9.08 -9.67 -1.23
C ARG A 34 -9.47 -10.96 -0.51
N GLN A 35 -9.85 -12.00 -1.26
CA GLN A 35 -10.16 -13.32 -0.71
C GLN A 35 -8.96 -13.94 0.01
N ALA A 36 -7.77 -13.90 -0.58
CA ALA A 36 -6.55 -14.41 0.04
C ALA A 36 -6.24 -13.72 1.37
N ILE A 37 -6.40 -12.39 1.43
CA ILE A 37 -6.23 -11.62 2.65
C ILE A 37 -7.34 -11.94 3.67
N ASP A 38 -8.61 -12.04 3.27
CA ASP A 38 -9.71 -12.44 4.16
C ASP A 38 -9.47 -13.82 4.80
N CYS A 39 -8.84 -14.75 4.07
CA CYS A 39 -8.44 -16.07 4.58
C CYS A 39 -7.22 -16.05 5.54
N SER A 40 -6.43 -14.98 5.56
CA SER A 40 -5.18 -14.93 6.33
C SER A 40 -5.39 -14.97 7.85
N ILE A 41 -6.48 -14.39 8.36
CA ILE A 41 -6.78 -14.37 9.80
C ILE A 41 -7.20 -15.75 10.32
N PRO A 42 -8.20 -16.43 9.70
CA PRO A 42 -8.49 -17.81 10.05
C PRO A 42 -7.25 -18.71 9.98
N ALA A 43 -6.44 -18.57 8.93
CA ALA A 43 -5.21 -19.35 8.79
C ALA A 43 -4.20 -19.07 9.93
N SER A 44 -3.98 -17.80 10.29
CA SER A 44 -3.13 -17.44 11.43
C SER A 44 -3.66 -18.01 12.75
N MET A 45 -4.97 -17.94 12.99
CA MET A 45 -5.58 -18.52 14.19
C MET A 45 -5.40 -20.04 14.25
N MET A 46 -5.57 -20.74 13.13
CA MET A 46 -5.35 -22.20 13.05
C MET A 46 -3.89 -22.57 13.35
N MET A 47 -2.93 -21.82 12.80
CA MET A 47 -1.50 -22.01 13.06
C MET A 47 -1.16 -21.83 14.56
N ASP A 48 -1.88 -20.96 15.25
CA ASP A 48 -1.74 -20.74 16.69
C ASP A 48 -2.57 -21.72 17.55
N GLY A 49 -3.22 -22.73 16.96
CA GLY A 49 -4.09 -23.68 17.66
C GLY A 49 -5.38 -23.05 18.21
N ARG A 50 -5.75 -21.86 17.73
CA ARG A 50 -6.92 -21.10 18.20
C ARG A 50 -8.16 -21.44 17.34
N SER A 51 -9.32 -21.45 17.99
CA SER A 51 -10.59 -21.67 17.29
C SER A 51 -10.89 -20.54 16.30
N ILE A 52 -11.18 -20.91 15.05
CA ILE A 52 -11.57 -19.99 13.97
C ILE A 52 -12.99 -19.46 14.12
N VAL A 53 -13.82 -20.04 15.00
CA VAL A 53 -15.22 -19.63 15.20
C VAL A 53 -15.31 -18.17 15.67
N LYS A 54 -14.26 -17.66 16.33
CA LYS A 54 -14.15 -16.28 16.79
C LYS A 54 -13.35 -15.37 15.84
N SER A 55 -13.00 -15.83 14.63
CA SER A 55 -12.22 -15.02 13.69
C SER A 55 -12.99 -13.75 13.33
N ARG A 56 -12.41 -12.59 13.64
CA ARG A 56 -12.98 -11.32 13.23
C ARG A 56 -12.75 -11.13 11.73
N LYS A 57 -13.72 -10.53 11.05
CA LYS A 57 -13.61 -10.19 9.63
C LYS A 57 -12.69 -8.99 9.46
N ILE A 58 -11.78 -9.04 8.50
CA ILE A 58 -10.87 -7.93 8.17
C ILE A 58 -11.66 -6.67 7.81
N ALA A 59 -11.34 -5.58 8.50
CA ALA A 59 -11.82 -4.25 8.15
C ALA A 59 -11.03 -3.73 6.93
N TRP A 60 -11.66 -3.74 5.77
CA TRP A 60 -11.09 -3.17 4.54
C TRP A 60 -11.31 -1.67 4.49
N ILE A 61 -10.23 -0.90 4.36
CA ILE A 61 -10.25 0.55 4.30
C ILE A 61 -9.60 0.97 2.98
N SER A 62 -10.41 1.46 2.04
CA SER A 62 -9.91 2.03 0.78
C SER A 62 -9.66 3.51 0.98
N LEU A 63 -8.40 3.92 0.90
CA LEU A 63 -8.02 5.31 1.15
C LEU A 63 -8.25 6.16 -0.10
N LYS A 64 -8.91 7.32 0.08
CA LYS A 64 -8.96 8.38 -0.94
C LYS A 64 -7.65 9.15 -0.97
N CYS A 65 -6.57 8.45 -1.32
CA CYS A 65 -5.19 8.95 -1.36
C CYS A 65 -4.87 9.68 -2.67
N ASN A 66 -3.64 10.18 -2.77
CA ASN A 66 -3.19 11.01 -3.88
C ASN A 66 -3.51 10.35 -5.23
N ARG A 67 -4.11 11.11 -6.15
CA ARG A 67 -4.49 10.60 -7.48
C ARG A 67 -3.43 10.96 -8.50
N GLN A 68 -2.94 9.98 -9.26
CA GLN A 68 -1.99 10.26 -10.34
C GLN A 68 -2.69 10.87 -11.56
N ASN A 69 -1.98 11.77 -12.23
CA ASN A 69 -2.43 12.34 -13.50
C ASN A 69 -1.96 11.51 -14.70
N GLY A 70 -0.73 10.98 -14.62
CA GLY A 70 -0.14 10.18 -15.69
C GLY A 70 -0.59 8.72 -15.70
N SER A 71 -0.02 7.94 -16.62
CA SER A 71 -0.28 6.50 -16.77
C SER A 71 0.77 5.59 -16.12
N TYR A 72 1.98 6.11 -15.84
CA TYR A 72 3.14 5.30 -15.47
C TYR A 72 3.66 5.53 -14.04
N GLU A 73 3.07 6.48 -13.30
CA GLU A 73 3.65 6.95 -12.04
C GLU A 73 3.29 6.10 -10.81
N CYS A 74 2.40 5.11 -10.96
CA CYS A 74 1.87 4.32 -9.84
C CYS A 74 2.96 3.72 -8.93
N GLY A 75 4.09 3.29 -9.47
CA GLY A 75 5.22 2.80 -8.68
C GLY A 75 5.85 3.89 -7.79
N TYR A 76 5.95 5.14 -8.28
CA TYR A 76 6.45 6.27 -7.50
C TYR A 76 5.48 6.69 -6.40
N TYR A 77 4.17 6.56 -6.63
CA TYR A 77 3.15 6.78 -5.60
C TYR A 77 3.28 5.73 -4.47
N VAL A 78 3.46 4.46 -4.82
CA VAL A 78 3.73 3.38 -3.83
C VAL A 78 4.99 3.71 -3.01
N MET A 79 6.10 4.03 -3.66
CA MET A 79 7.35 4.40 -2.97
C MET A 79 7.17 5.63 -2.07
N TYR A 80 6.44 6.65 -2.53
CA TYR A 80 6.14 7.85 -1.75
C TYR A 80 5.33 7.51 -0.50
N TRP A 81 4.25 6.74 -0.61
CA TRP A 81 3.45 6.34 0.55
C TRP A 81 4.25 5.48 1.52
N MET A 82 5.00 4.48 1.05
CA MET A 82 5.86 3.67 1.92
C MET A 82 6.87 4.54 2.67
N THR A 83 7.51 5.47 1.96
CA THR A 83 8.46 6.41 2.55
C THR A 83 7.80 7.27 3.62
N HIS A 84 6.61 7.79 3.37
CA HIS A 84 5.87 8.61 4.33
C HIS A 84 5.45 7.78 5.56
N ILE A 85 4.91 6.58 5.37
CA ILE A 85 4.50 5.68 6.46
C ILE A 85 5.68 5.38 7.39
N VAL A 86 6.81 4.95 6.81
CA VAL A 86 8.00 4.56 7.59
C VAL A 86 8.62 5.76 8.28
N ARG A 87 8.86 6.86 7.55
CA ARG A 87 9.56 8.04 8.11
C ARG A 87 8.74 8.78 9.17
N SER A 88 7.40 8.75 9.07
CA SER A 88 6.51 9.41 10.02
C SER A 88 5.95 8.44 11.06
N HIS A 89 6.44 7.19 11.11
CA HIS A 89 6.00 6.14 12.03
C HIS A 89 4.46 6.03 12.12
N ILE A 90 3.80 6.05 10.96
CA ILE A 90 2.34 6.05 10.90
C ILE A 90 1.83 4.65 11.23
N THR A 91 1.07 4.55 12.31
CA THR A 91 0.40 3.31 12.76
C THR A 91 -1.12 3.46 12.88
N THR A 92 -1.62 4.70 12.94
CA THR A 92 -3.03 5.04 13.16
C THR A 92 -3.45 6.28 12.37
N SER A 93 -4.74 6.64 12.44
CA SER A 93 -5.31 7.84 11.79
C SER A 93 -5.08 7.90 10.27
N TRP A 94 -5.08 6.73 9.63
CA TRP A 94 -4.78 6.55 8.20
C TRP A 94 -5.60 7.46 7.29
N GLU A 95 -6.92 7.53 7.51
CA GLU A 95 -7.79 8.40 6.72
C GLU A 95 -7.39 9.86 6.87
N THR A 96 -7.18 10.37 8.09
CA THR A 96 -6.77 11.76 8.29
C THR A 96 -5.42 12.09 7.65
N ARG A 97 -4.47 11.14 7.68
CA ARG A 97 -3.11 11.34 7.15
C ARG A 97 -3.03 11.22 5.62
N PHE A 98 -3.91 10.46 5.00
CA PHE A 98 -3.85 10.15 3.57
C PHE A 98 -5.08 10.58 2.76
N LYS A 99 -6.13 11.16 3.37
CA LYS A 99 -7.34 11.64 2.66
C LYS A 99 -7.07 12.93 1.91
N THR A 100 -6.38 12.79 0.79
CA THR A 100 -6.24 13.83 -0.22
C THR A 100 -6.27 13.19 -1.59
N THR A 101 -7.07 13.75 -2.50
CA THR A 101 -7.08 13.32 -3.90
C THR A 101 -6.10 14.12 -4.76
N THR A 102 -5.42 15.11 -4.18
CA THR A 102 -4.42 15.90 -4.92
C THR A 102 -3.27 15.01 -5.38
N PRO A 103 -2.73 15.20 -6.60
CA PRO A 103 -1.53 14.51 -7.02
C PRO A 103 -0.37 14.75 -6.06
N VAL A 104 0.54 13.77 -5.93
CA VAL A 104 1.79 14.00 -5.22
C VAL A 104 2.54 15.11 -5.95
N PRO A 105 3.07 16.14 -5.25
CA PRO A 105 3.82 17.21 -5.90
C PRO A 105 4.99 16.68 -6.73
N GLU A 106 5.22 17.23 -7.92
CA GLU A 106 6.27 16.76 -8.83
C GLU A 106 7.65 16.79 -8.15
N LYS A 107 7.91 17.79 -7.31
CA LYS A 107 9.15 17.91 -6.54
C LYS A 107 9.37 16.71 -5.60
N SER A 108 8.31 16.19 -5.00
CA SER A 108 8.34 14.99 -4.16
C SER A 108 8.55 13.72 -4.98
N LEU A 109 7.92 13.63 -6.16
CA LEU A 109 8.14 12.50 -7.07
C LEU A 109 9.58 12.49 -7.61
N LEU A 110 10.11 13.65 -7.98
CA LEU A 110 11.50 13.81 -8.42
C LEU A 110 12.49 13.41 -7.32
N PHE A 111 12.22 13.77 -6.06
CA PHE A 111 13.03 13.32 -4.93
C PHE A 111 13.07 11.79 -4.83
N ILE A 112 11.91 11.12 -4.92
CA ILE A 112 11.82 9.66 -4.87
C ILE A 112 12.56 9.02 -6.06
N ARG A 113 12.38 9.55 -7.28
CA ARG A 113 13.08 9.10 -8.49
C ARG A 113 14.60 9.19 -8.32
N ASN A 114 15.11 10.34 -7.87
CA ASN A 114 16.53 10.56 -7.67
C ASN A 114 17.11 9.65 -6.56
N ALA A 115 16.37 9.46 -5.47
CA ALA A 115 16.78 8.56 -4.39
C ALA A 115 16.86 7.10 -4.88
N ALA A 116 15.87 6.63 -5.63
CA ALA A 116 15.85 5.29 -6.22
C ALA A 116 17.02 5.09 -7.20
N THR A 117 17.22 6.03 -8.14
CA THR A 117 18.33 5.99 -9.10
C THR A 117 19.69 5.94 -8.39
N LYS A 118 19.89 6.81 -7.40
CA LYS A 118 21.15 6.84 -6.62
C LYS A 118 21.41 5.52 -5.91
N TYR A 119 20.37 4.88 -5.38
CA TYR A 119 20.49 3.58 -4.73
C TYR A 119 20.85 2.47 -5.73
N ILE A 120 20.16 2.41 -6.87
CA ILE A 120 20.42 1.40 -7.92
C ILE A 120 21.84 1.53 -8.49
N VAL A 121 22.29 2.76 -8.78
CA VAL A 121 23.66 3.00 -9.27
C VAL A 121 24.69 2.55 -8.25
N ARG A 122 24.45 2.81 -6.95
CA ARG A 122 25.34 2.32 -5.89
C ARG A 122 25.40 0.80 -5.85
N LEU A 123 24.27 0.11 -5.95
CA LEU A 123 24.25 -1.37 -5.97
C LEU A 123 25.03 -1.92 -7.16
N TYR A 124 24.83 -1.35 -8.35
CA TYR A 124 25.54 -1.77 -9.56
C TYR A 124 27.06 -1.59 -9.43
N ASN A 125 27.51 -0.45 -8.90
CA ASN A 125 28.93 -0.17 -8.70
C ASN A 125 29.56 -0.92 -7.51
N SER A 126 28.74 -1.60 -6.69
CA SER A 126 29.21 -2.41 -5.56
C SER A 126 29.17 -3.91 -5.85
N SER A 127 28.77 -4.29 -7.07
CA SER A 127 28.72 -5.67 -7.58
C SER A 127 29.93 -5.92 -8.47
#